data_AF-A0AA37S7H6-F1
#
_entry.id   AF-A0AA37S7H6-F1
#
_cell.length_a   1.000
_cell.length_b   1.000
_cell.length_c   1.000
_cell.angle_alpha   90.00
_cell.angle_beta   90.00
_cell.angle_gamma   90.00
#
_symmetry.space_group_name_H-M   'P 1'
#
loop_
_entity.id
_entity.type
_entity.pdbx_description
1 polymer ?
#
loop_
_entity_poly.entity_id
_entity_poly.type
_entity_poly.pdbx_seq_one_letter_code
_entity_poly.pdbx_strand_id
1 'polypeptide(L)'
;MKPKRVNKPSNFAAIILSTLVLGTVVGCSNQEDNSKVSSADASTVSELAAPQANLDLNVYKSPTCGCCGAWVDHLQAGGLQVKSHNVDNLTQLKAEKGLKPEYRSCHTAVSRDGYIFEGHVPVEYVQQFLKEQPEGALGLSVPGMPVGSPGMEMGDRIDTYQVLKINLDGSAEVYATVQGNH
;
A
#
# COMPACT_ATOMS: atom_id res chain seq x y z
N MET A 1 -25.52 2.75 31.13
CA MET A 1 -24.15 2.56 31.67
C MET A 1 -23.21 3.59 31.04
N LYS A 2 -22.49 4.39 31.85
CA LYS A 2 -21.41 5.29 31.38
C LYS A 2 -20.07 4.51 31.34
N PRO A 3 -19.15 4.79 30.40
CA PRO A 3 -17.82 4.16 30.39
C PRO A 3 -16.89 4.81 31.42
N LYS A 4 -16.17 4.00 32.20
CA LYS A 4 -15.12 4.46 33.11
C LYS A 4 -13.79 4.53 32.35
N ARG A 5 -13.21 5.74 32.26
CA ARG A 5 -11.80 5.96 31.93
C ARG A 5 -10.94 5.47 33.08
N VAL A 6 -9.84 4.78 32.76
CA VAL A 6 -8.78 4.45 33.72
C VAL A 6 -7.47 5.06 33.21
N ASN A 7 -6.96 6.03 33.97
CA ASN A 7 -5.59 6.56 33.86
C ASN A 7 -4.83 6.13 35.11
N LYS A 8 -3.56 5.70 35.00
CA LYS A 8 -2.54 5.79 36.07
C LYS A 8 -1.12 5.44 35.57
N PRO A 9 -0.02 5.69 36.35
CA PRO A 9 0.78 6.92 36.23
C PRO A 9 2.30 6.67 36.08
N SER A 10 3.05 7.75 35.84
CA SER A 10 4.52 7.83 35.88
C SER A 10 5.09 7.93 37.31
N ASN A 11 6.27 7.34 37.55
CA ASN A 11 7.08 7.46 38.78
C ASN A 11 8.54 7.82 38.38
N PHE A 12 9.10 8.97 38.80
CA PHE A 12 10.06 9.20 39.94
C PHE A 12 11.36 8.37 39.84
N ALA A 13 12.60 8.87 39.70
CA ALA A 13 13.45 9.89 40.37
C ALA A 13 14.65 9.25 41.14
N ALA A 14 15.74 10.03 41.35
CA ALA A 14 16.98 9.82 42.15
C ALA A 14 18.25 9.37 41.35
N ILE A 15 19.34 10.17 41.17
CA ILE A 15 20.36 10.80 42.09
C ILE A 15 21.28 9.78 42.79
N ILE A 16 22.62 9.81 42.58
CA ILE A 16 23.82 9.77 43.50
C ILE A 16 25.09 9.92 42.59
N LEU A 17 25.99 10.92 42.62
CA LEU A 17 26.98 11.52 43.55
C LEU A 17 28.33 10.77 43.78
N SER A 18 29.42 11.37 43.26
CA SER A 18 30.85 11.34 43.68
C SER A 18 31.64 10.02 43.83
N THR A 19 32.83 9.95 43.22
CA THR A 19 34.12 10.12 43.93
C THR A 19 35.33 10.18 42.98
N LEU A 20 36.31 10.96 43.42
CA LEU A 20 37.52 11.44 42.78
C LEU A 20 38.70 10.51 43.14
N VAL A 21 39.54 10.12 42.17
CA VAL A 21 40.90 9.63 42.46
C VAL A 21 41.87 10.22 41.42
N LEU A 22 42.80 11.03 41.91
CA LEU A 22 43.98 11.52 41.21
C LEU A 22 45.02 10.39 41.08
N GLY A 23 45.61 10.25 39.90
CA GLY A 23 46.81 9.46 39.66
C GLY A 23 47.63 10.08 38.55
N THR A 24 48.65 10.86 38.92
CA THR A 24 49.62 11.46 38.00
C THR A 24 50.74 10.47 37.69
N VAL A 25 50.91 10.11 36.42
CA VAL A 25 52.18 9.58 35.91
C VAL A 25 52.64 10.46 34.75
N VAL A 26 53.82 11.05 34.92
CA VAL A 26 54.60 11.76 33.92
C VAL A 26 55.30 10.71 33.06
N GLY A 27 55.08 10.75 31.74
CA GLY A 27 55.77 9.91 30.77
C GLY A 27 56.07 10.72 29.51
N CYS A 28 57.36 10.85 29.19
CA CYS A 28 57.90 11.68 28.11
C CYS A 28 57.49 11.21 26.72
N SER A 29 57.36 12.21 25.84
CA SER A 29 57.05 12.15 24.42
C SER A 29 57.93 11.20 23.61
N ASN A 30 57.33 10.56 22.61
CA ASN A 30 57.86 10.59 21.24
C ASN A 30 56.71 10.50 20.23
N GLN A 31 56.83 11.38 19.25
CA GLN A 31 56.01 11.62 18.07
C GLN A 31 56.04 10.38 17.15
N GLU A 32 54.89 10.01 16.59
CA GLU A 32 54.69 9.66 15.18
C GLU A 32 53.21 9.37 14.92
N ASP A 33 52.50 10.45 14.55
CA ASP A 33 51.41 10.53 13.59
C ASP A 33 50.30 9.46 13.59
N ASN A 34 49.30 9.80 14.40
CA ASN A 34 47.89 9.96 14.02
C ASN A 34 47.12 8.74 13.47
N SER A 35 46.64 7.95 14.44
CA SER A 35 45.21 7.66 14.63
C SER A 35 44.50 6.81 13.57
N LYS A 36 44.75 5.51 13.68
CA LYS A 36 43.72 4.49 13.51
C LYS A 36 42.74 4.56 14.69
N VAL A 37 41.48 4.86 14.38
CA VAL A 37 40.25 4.38 15.06
C VAL A 37 40.14 4.69 16.55
N SER A 38 39.28 5.66 16.89
CA SER A 38 38.11 5.40 17.74
C SER A 38 37.27 6.67 17.84
N SER A 39 36.04 6.61 17.33
CA SER A 39 34.91 7.35 17.90
C SER A 39 33.66 6.51 17.65
N ALA A 40 33.36 5.68 18.65
CA ALA A 40 32.02 5.20 18.88
C ALA A 40 31.16 6.40 19.29
N ASP A 41 30.56 7.06 18.31
CA ASP A 41 29.40 7.91 18.52
C ASP A 41 28.67 8.02 17.19
N ALA A 42 27.70 7.13 17.01
CA ALA A 42 26.65 7.31 16.03
C ALA A 42 25.38 6.81 16.69
N SER A 43 24.63 7.76 17.27
CA SER A 43 23.22 7.58 17.60
C SER A 43 22.54 6.88 16.43
N THR A 44 22.21 5.61 16.62
CA THR A 44 21.27 4.90 15.77
C THR A 44 19.90 5.45 16.11
N VAL A 45 19.54 6.58 15.50
CA VAL A 45 18.12 6.91 15.34
C VAL A 45 17.56 5.81 14.44
N SER A 46 16.92 4.83 15.07
CA SER A 46 16.13 3.82 14.40
C SER A 46 14.94 4.56 13.79
N GLU A 47 15.12 5.08 12.58
CA GLU A 47 14.06 5.54 11.71
C GLU A 47 13.03 4.40 11.66
N LEU A 48 11.86 4.59 12.28
CA LEU A 48 10.77 3.63 12.17
C LEU A 48 10.42 3.57 10.69
N ALA A 49 10.83 2.50 10.01
CA ALA A 49 10.42 2.23 8.65
C ALA A 49 8.89 2.28 8.60
N ALA A 50 8.35 3.22 7.83
CA ALA A 50 6.93 3.30 7.58
C ALA A 50 6.45 1.93 7.06
N PRO A 51 5.23 1.47 7.44
CA PRO A 51 4.68 0.24 6.90
C PRO A 51 4.76 0.26 5.38
N GLN A 52 5.52 -0.67 4.80
CA GLN A 52 5.56 -0.79 3.34
C GLN A 52 4.24 -1.38 2.87
N ALA A 53 3.57 -0.67 1.96
CA ALA A 53 2.36 -1.15 1.32
C ALA A 53 2.62 -2.53 0.70
N ASN A 54 1.77 -3.51 1.02
CA ASN A 54 1.88 -4.82 0.41
C ASN A 54 1.42 -4.75 -1.05
N LEU A 55 2.30 -5.13 -1.98
CA LEU A 55 2.07 -5.04 -3.42
C LEU A 55 1.57 -6.36 -4.02
N ASP A 56 1.16 -7.33 -3.19
CA ASP A 56 0.68 -8.63 -3.63
C ASP A 56 -0.83 -8.58 -3.90
N LEU A 57 -1.24 -8.99 -5.10
CA LEU A 57 -2.63 -9.06 -5.53
C LEU A 57 -3.00 -10.46 -6.02
N ASN A 58 -4.13 -10.98 -5.52
CA ASN A 58 -4.78 -12.17 -6.08
C ASN A 58 -5.84 -11.72 -7.08
N VAL A 59 -5.65 -12.02 -8.37
CA VAL A 59 -6.57 -11.61 -9.44
C VAL A 59 -7.44 -12.79 -9.86
N TYR A 60 -8.75 -12.64 -9.73
CA TYR A 60 -9.72 -13.65 -10.13
C TYR A 60 -10.37 -13.25 -11.45
N LYS A 61 -10.30 -14.13 -12.45
CA LYS A 61 -10.81 -13.88 -13.81
C LYS A 61 -11.29 -15.17 -14.48
N SER A 62 -12.04 -15.03 -15.57
CA SER A 62 -12.28 -16.15 -16.48
C SER A 62 -10.98 -16.55 -17.20
N PRO A 63 -10.72 -17.86 -17.44
CA PRO A 63 -9.58 -18.31 -18.23
C PRO A 63 -9.59 -17.79 -19.68
N THR A 64 -10.76 -17.46 -20.22
CA THR A 64 -10.93 -17.04 -21.62
C THR A 64 -11.03 -15.52 -21.80
N CYS A 65 -10.94 -14.73 -20.72
CA CYS A 65 -10.99 -13.27 -20.80
C CYS A 65 -9.62 -12.69 -21.15
N GLY A 66 -9.41 -12.34 -22.43
CA GLY A 66 -8.15 -11.78 -22.94
C GLY A 66 -7.78 -10.43 -22.30
N CYS A 67 -8.72 -9.48 -22.24
CA CYS A 67 -8.49 -8.16 -21.65
C CYS A 67 -8.13 -8.23 -20.16
N CYS A 68 -8.71 -9.17 -19.42
CA CYS A 68 -8.34 -9.44 -18.02
C CYS A 68 -6.88 -9.91 -17.88
N GLY A 69 -6.37 -10.63 -18.87
CA GLY A 69 -4.96 -11.04 -18.93
C GLY A 69 -4.04 -9.85 -19.21
N ALA A 70 -4.37 -9.04 -20.22
CA ALA A 70 -3.62 -7.82 -20.53
C ALA A 70 -3.57 -6.83 -19.35
N TRP A 71 -4.65 -6.73 -18.57
CA TRP A 71 -4.66 -5.94 -17.34
C TRP A 71 -3.72 -6.50 -16.26
N VAL A 72 -3.61 -7.83 -16.12
CA VAL A 72 -2.62 -8.46 -15.23
C VAL A 72 -1.21 -8.09 -15.66
N ASP A 73 -0.92 -8.14 -16.97
CA ASP A 73 0.38 -7.76 -17.51
C ASP A 73 0.69 -6.28 -17.22
N HIS A 74 -0.32 -5.40 -17.32
CA HIS A 74 -0.21 -3.99 -16.95
C HIS A 74 0.17 -3.78 -15.48
N LEU A 75 -0.48 -4.51 -14.57
CA LEU A 75 -0.14 -4.45 -13.13
C LEU A 75 1.29 -4.92 -12.86
N GLN A 76 1.70 -6.02 -13.48
CA GLN A 76 3.05 -6.56 -13.34
C GLN A 76 4.11 -5.62 -13.90
N ALA A 77 3.85 -5.00 -15.06
CA ALA A 77 4.72 -3.98 -15.64
C ALA A 77 4.84 -2.74 -14.75
N GLY A 78 3.78 -2.40 -14.00
CA GLY A 78 3.82 -1.37 -12.97
C GLY A 78 4.54 -1.77 -11.68
N GLY A 79 4.99 -3.02 -11.54
CA GLY A 79 5.75 -3.50 -10.38
C GLY A 79 4.91 -4.13 -9.25
N LEU A 80 3.63 -4.44 -9.50
CA LEU A 80 2.82 -5.23 -8.56
C LEU A 80 3.11 -6.72 -8.71
N GLN A 81 3.05 -7.44 -7.59
CA GLN A 81 3.16 -8.89 -7.61
C GLN A 81 1.77 -9.50 -7.77
N VAL A 82 1.51 -10.12 -8.91
CA VAL A 82 0.18 -10.62 -9.25
C VAL A 82 0.14 -12.14 -9.32
N LYS A 83 -0.79 -12.74 -8.59
CA LYS A 83 -1.16 -14.15 -8.72
C LYS A 83 -2.56 -14.26 -9.32
N SER A 84 -2.66 -14.77 -10.55
CA SER A 84 -3.94 -14.99 -11.22
C SER A 84 -4.58 -16.33 -10.85
N HIS A 85 -5.90 -16.31 -10.71
CA HIS A 85 -6.76 -17.46 -10.44
C HIS A 85 -7.86 -17.50 -11.50
N ASN A 86 -7.88 -18.57 -12.28
CA ASN A 86 -8.96 -18.80 -13.24
C ASN A 86 -10.16 -19.42 -12.53
N VAL A 87 -11.32 -18.79 -12.65
CA VAL A 87 -12.57 -19.24 -12.02
C VAL A 87 -13.71 -19.17 -13.02
N ASP A 88 -14.67 -20.10 -12.90
CA ASP A 88 -15.83 -20.15 -13.79
C ASP A 88 -16.92 -19.15 -13.38
N ASN A 89 -16.96 -18.75 -12.10
CA ASN A 89 -17.98 -17.83 -11.58
C ASN A 89 -17.39 -16.84 -10.58
N LEU A 90 -17.39 -15.56 -10.96
CA LEU A 90 -16.98 -14.44 -10.09
C LEU A 90 -18.13 -13.84 -9.28
N THR A 91 -19.37 -14.15 -9.62
CA THR A 91 -20.56 -13.52 -9.04
C THR A 91 -20.60 -13.69 -7.53
N GLN A 92 -20.27 -14.90 -7.06
CA GLN A 92 -20.22 -15.21 -5.63
C GLN A 92 -19.12 -14.40 -4.93
N LEU A 93 -17.89 -14.42 -5.46
CA LEU A 93 -16.77 -13.64 -4.90
C LEU A 93 -17.13 -12.15 -4.77
N LYS A 94 -17.72 -11.56 -5.81
CA LYS A 94 -18.11 -10.15 -5.81
C LYS A 94 -19.20 -9.85 -4.78
N ALA A 95 -20.17 -10.76 -4.63
CA ALA A 95 -21.22 -10.62 -3.63
C ALA A 95 -20.67 -10.74 -2.19
N GLU A 96 -19.79 -11.71 -1.95
CA GLU A 96 -19.14 -11.92 -0.64
C GLU A 96 -18.26 -10.72 -0.24
N LYS A 97 -17.70 -10.00 -1.21
CA LYS A 97 -16.96 -8.75 -0.99
C LYS A 97 -17.85 -7.51 -0.84
N GLY A 98 -19.18 -7.65 -0.90
CA GLY A 98 -20.11 -6.54 -0.78
C GLY A 98 -20.16 -5.61 -2.01
N LEU A 99 -19.59 -6.04 -3.14
CA LEU A 99 -19.56 -5.24 -4.35
C LEU A 99 -20.92 -5.28 -5.07
N LYS A 100 -21.60 -4.13 -5.10
CA LYS A 100 -22.92 -3.98 -5.75
C LYS A 100 -22.83 -4.13 -7.27
N PRO A 101 -23.89 -4.61 -7.95
CA PRO A 101 -23.87 -4.87 -9.40
C PRO A 101 -23.41 -3.70 -10.27
N GLU A 102 -23.78 -2.48 -9.93
CA GLU A 102 -23.45 -1.25 -10.66
C GLU A 102 -21.95 -0.92 -10.66
N TYR A 103 -21.17 -1.51 -9.74
CA TYR A 103 -19.73 -1.29 -9.64
C TYR A 103 -18.92 -2.45 -10.23
N ARG A 104 -19.54 -3.42 -10.88
CA ARG A 104 -18.86 -4.65 -11.36
C ARG A 104 -18.28 -4.49 -12.77
N SER A 105 -17.25 -5.30 -13.03
CA SER A 105 -16.56 -5.44 -14.31
C SER A 105 -16.31 -6.93 -14.62
N CYS A 106 -15.27 -7.26 -15.38
CA CYS A 106 -14.95 -8.61 -15.86
C CYS A 106 -14.05 -9.43 -14.90
N HIS A 107 -13.31 -8.79 -14.00
CA HIS A 107 -12.40 -9.43 -13.05
C HIS A 107 -12.32 -8.65 -11.72
N THR A 108 -11.78 -9.30 -10.69
CA THR A 108 -11.59 -8.70 -9.35
C THR A 108 -10.21 -9.07 -8.84
N ALA A 109 -9.41 -8.08 -8.44
CA ALA A 109 -8.21 -8.29 -7.65
C ALA A 109 -8.51 -8.12 -6.15
N VAL A 110 -7.82 -8.89 -5.31
CA VAL A 110 -7.90 -8.79 -3.86
C VAL A 110 -6.48 -8.69 -3.30
N SER A 111 -6.21 -7.59 -2.60
CA SER A 111 -4.94 -7.39 -1.88
C SER A 111 -4.86 -8.24 -0.62
N ARG A 112 -3.66 -8.36 -0.06
CA ARG A 112 -3.43 -9.04 1.22
C ARG A 112 -4.24 -8.44 2.37
N ASP A 113 -4.44 -7.12 2.35
CA ASP A 113 -5.18 -6.38 3.38
C ASP A 113 -6.70 -6.41 3.14
N GLY A 114 -7.16 -7.09 2.09
CA GLY A 114 -8.58 -7.33 1.81
C GLY A 114 -9.24 -6.31 0.89
N TYR A 115 -8.54 -5.23 0.52
CA TYR A 115 -9.03 -4.27 -0.49
C TYR A 115 -9.22 -4.93 -1.84
N ILE A 116 -10.25 -4.48 -2.56
CA ILE A 116 -10.55 -4.97 -3.91
C ILE A 116 -10.16 -3.96 -4.99
N PHE A 117 -9.78 -4.45 -6.17
CA PHE A 117 -9.66 -3.63 -7.37
C PHE A 117 -10.48 -4.31 -8.47
N GLU A 118 -11.60 -3.69 -8.81
CA GLU A 118 -12.59 -4.23 -9.73
C GLU A 118 -12.44 -3.64 -11.12
N GLY A 119 -12.26 -4.50 -12.11
CA GLY A 119 -12.14 -4.08 -13.50
C GLY A 119 -10.82 -3.39 -13.81
N HIS A 120 -10.83 -2.68 -14.95
CA HIS A 120 -9.64 -2.13 -15.60
C HIS A 120 -9.11 -0.85 -14.92
N VAL A 121 -8.81 -0.93 -13.61
CA VAL A 121 -8.24 0.16 -12.82
C VAL A 121 -6.77 0.38 -13.21
N PRO A 122 -6.34 1.60 -13.57
CA PRO A 122 -4.93 1.89 -13.82
C PRO A 122 -4.01 1.60 -12.63
N VAL A 123 -2.83 1.05 -12.92
CA VAL A 123 -1.86 0.57 -11.92
C VAL A 123 -1.42 1.67 -10.96
N GLU A 124 -1.29 2.91 -11.45
CA GLU A 124 -0.94 4.07 -10.67
C GLU A 124 -1.94 4.33 -9.54
N TYR A 125 -3.24 4.16 -9.79
CA TYR A 125 -4.28 4.32 -8.77
C TYR A 125 -4.34 3.13 -7.81
N VAL A 126 -4.05 1.92 -8.30
CA VAL A 126 -3.92 0.73 -7.43
C VAL A 126 -2.77 0.95 -6.42
N GLN A 127 -1.62 1.37 -6.90
CA GLN A 127 -0.44 1.65 -6.07
C GLN A 127 -0.68 2.80 -5.10
N GLN A 128 -1.27 3.90 -5.58
CA GLN A 128 -1.61 5.04 -4.75
C GLN A 128 -2.56 4.62 -3.63
N PHE A 129 -3.61 3.88 -3.95
CA PHE A 129 -4.57 3.40 -2.97
C PHE A 129 -3.94 2.44 -1.95
N LEU A 130 -3.10 1.50 -2.38
CA LEU A 130 -2.40 0.58 -1.47
C LEU A 130 -1.43 1.31 -0.53
N LYS A 131 -0.88 2.46 -0.97
CA LYS A 131 -0.04 3.32 -0.13
C LYS A 131 -0.86 4.15 0.86
N GLU A 132 -2.00 4.68 0.42
CA GLU A 132 -2.86 5.53 1.23
C GLU A 132 -3.68 4.74 2.27
N GLN A 133 -4.04 3.50 1.94
CA GLN A 133 -4.92 2.61 2.73
C GLN A 133 -6.13 3.35 3.33
N PRO A 134 -7.01 3.96 2.50
CA PRO A 134 -8.06 4.82 3.01
C PRO A 134 -8.99 4.09 3.98
N GLU A 135 -9.25 4.71 5.14
CA GLU A 135 -10.15 4.15 6.14
C GLU A 135 -11.58 4.02 5.59
N GLY A 136 -12.24 2.91 5.91
CA GLY A 136 -13.62 2.67 5.48
C GLY A 136 -13.78 2.33 4.00
N ALA A 137 -12.69 2.24 3.23
CA ALA A 137 -12.75 1.87 1.82
C ALA A 137 -12.77 0.36 1.62
N LEU A 138 -13.66 -0.10 0.74
CA LEU A 138 -13.65 -1.45 0.21
C LEU A 138 -12.57 -1.60 -0.87
N GLY A 139 -12.37 -0.58 -1.71
CA GLY A 139 -11.42 -0.64 -2.81
C GLY A 139 -11.72 0.32 -3.96
N LEU A 140 -11.15 0.05 -5.13
CA LEU A 140 -11.40 0.81 -6.36
C LEU A 140 -12.19 -0.01 -7.38
N SER A 141 -12.95 0.67 -8.23
CA SER A 141 -13.64 0.07 -9.36
C SER A 141 -13.57 0.95 -10.60
N VAL A 142 -13.35 0.32 -11.76
CA VAL A 142 -13.74 0.84 -13.07
C VAL A 142 -14.90 -0.03 -13.58
N PRO A 143 -16.16 0.42 -13.42
CA PRO A 143 -17.32 -0.35 -13.83
C PRO A 143 -17.38 -0.58 -15.35
N GLY A 144 -17.93 -1.71 -15.78
CA GLY A 144 -18.02 -2.07 -17.19
C GLY A 144 -16.65 -2.38 -17.79
N MET A 145 -16.42 -1.99 -19.05
CA MET A 145 -15.15 -2.20 -19.76
C MET A 145 -14.89 -1.03 -20.73
N PRO A 146 -14.52 0.17 -20.23
CA PRO A 146 -14.30 1.34 -21.09
C PRO A 146 -13.12 1.15 -22.05
N VAL A 147 -13.28 1.57 -23.30
CA VAL A 147 -12.20 1.50 -24.29
C VAL A 147 -11.06 2.43 -23.88
N GLY A 148 -9.82 1.96 -24.01
CA GLY A 148 -8.61 2.70 -23.63
C GLY A 148 -8.24 2.60 -22.14
N SER A 149 -9.06 1.95 -21.31
CA SER A 149 -8.61 1.50 -20.00
C SER A 149 -7.57 0.37 -20.13
N PRO A 150 -6.69 0.12 -19.15
CA PRO A 150 -5.58 -0.81 -19.33
C PRO A 150 -6.05 -2.24 -19.61
N GLY A 151 -5.58 -2.84 -20.69
CA GLY A 151 -6.06 -4.12 -21.22
C GLY A 151 -7.31 -4.03 -22.10
N MET A 152 -7.88 -2.84 -22.29
CA MET A 152 -9.00 -2.53 -23.19
C MET A 152 -8.60 -1.52 -24.30
N GLU A 153 -7.31 -1.42 -24.60
CA GLU A 153 -6.78 -0.53 -25.62
C GLU A 153 -7.26 -0.95 -27.03
N MET A 154 -7.70 0.03 -27.82
CA MET A 154 -8.18 -0.19 -29.19
C MET A 154 -7.66 0.93 -30.09
N GLY A 155 -6.39 0.80 -30.48
CA GLY A 155 -5.67 1.87 -31.18
C GLY A 155 -5.55 3.11 -30.28
N ASP A 156 -5.76 4.28 -30.86
CA ASP A 156 -5.59 5.55 -30.14
C ASP A 156 -6.86 5.97 -29.37
N ARG A 157 -7.99 5.27 -29.50
CA ARG A 157 -9.25 5.67 -28.84
C ARG A 157 -9.21 5.41 -27.35
N ILE A 158 -9.58 6.42 -26.57
CA ILE A 158 -9.78 6.35 -25.12
C ILE A 158 -11.14 6.96 -24.81
N ASP A 159 -12.04 6.19 -24.19
CA ASP A 159 -13.29 6.72 -23.66
C ASP A 159 -13.01 7.47 -22.34
N THR A 160 -13.74 8.55 -22.06
CA THR A 160 -13.69 9.16 -20.72
C THR A 160 -14.35 8.22 -19.71
N TYR A 161 -13.63 7.86 -18.64
CA TYR A 161 -14.16 7.02 -17.58
C TYR A 161 -13.71 7.48 -16.19
N GLN A 162 -14.39 6.97 -15.16
CA GLN A 162 -14.08 7.27 -13.77
C GLN A 162 -13.57 6.02 -13.07
N VAL A 163 -12.59 6.24 -12.20
CA VAL A 163 -12.17 5.29 -11.17
C VAL A 163 -12.94 5.67 -9.91
N LEU A 164 -13.76 4.76 -9.41
CA LEU A 164 -14.58 4.96 -8.22
C LEU A 164 -13.89 4.37 -7.01
N LYS A 165 -13.87 5.09 -5.89
CA LYS A 165 -13.59 4.52 -4.58
C LYS A 165 -14.92 4.00 -4.01
N ILE A 166 -14.95 2.71 -3.71
CA ILE A 166 -16.10 2.06 -3.09
C ILE A 166 -15.85 1.99 -1.59
N ASN A 167 -16.82 2.41 -0.79
CA ASN A 167 -16.75 2.34 0.67
C ASN A 167 -17.40 1.04 1.18
N LEU A 168 -17.05 0.64 2.40
CA LEU A 168 -17.59 -0.57 3.05
C LEU A 168 -19.10 -0.50 3.28
N ASP A 169 -19.68 0.70 3.35
CA ASP A 169 -21.14 0.90 3.43
C ASP A 169 -21.84 0.75 2.06
N GLY A 170 -21.07 0.50 0.99
CA GLY A 170 -21.53 0.34 -0.37
C GLY A 170 -21.84 1.65 -1.10
N SER A 171 -21.52 2.81 -0.51
CA SER A 171 -21.46 4.08 -1.24
C SER A 171 -20.22 4.14 -2.13
N ALA A 172 -20.23 5.05 -3.10
CA ALA A 172 -19.08 5.28 -3.96
C ALA A 172 -18.87 6.77 -4.18
N GLU A 173 -17.61 7.15 -4.35
CA GLU A 173 -17.20 8.49 -4.76
C GLU A 173 -16.15 8.42 -5.86
N VAL A 174 -16.00 9.52 -6.59
CA VAL A 174 -15.02 9.60 -7.67
C VAL A 174 -13.61 9.70 -7.06
N TYR A 175 -12.76 8.71 -7.35
CA TYR A 175 -11.36 8.73 -6.96
C TYR A 175 -10.51 9.48 -7.99
N ALA A 176 -10.78 9.20 -9.28
CA ALA A 176 -10.13 9.88 -10.40
C ALA A 176 -11.01 9.85 -11.65
N THR A 177 -10.75 10.78 -12.57
CA THR A 177 -11.34 10.79 -13.90
C THR A 177 -10.22 10.66 -14.93
N VAL A 178 -10.30 9.63 -15.77
CA VAL A 178 -9.43 9.48 -16.94
C VAL A 178 -10.13 10.13 -18.11
N GLN A 179 -9.51 11.17 -18.66
CA GLN A 179 -10.03 11.88 -19.81
C GLN A 179 -9.74 11.08 -21.08
N GLY A 180 -10.79 10.83 -21.84
CA GLY A 180 -10.69 10.24 -23.16
C GLY A 180 -10.14 11.23 -24.18
N ASN A 181 -9.91 10.71 -25.38
CA ASN A 181 -9.66 11.52 -26.56
C ASN A 181 -10.81 11.36 -27.56
N HIS A 182 -11.15 12.46 -28.22
CA HIS A 182 -12.19 12.56 -29.22
C HIS A 182 -11.59 13.02 -30.54
#